data_AF-A0AAP6C4L2-F1
#
_entry.id   AF-A0AAP6C4L2-F1
#
_cell.length_a   1.000
_cell.length_b   1.000
_cell.length_c   1.000
_cell.angle_alpha   90.00
_cell.angle_beta   90.00
_cell.angle_gamma   90.00
#
_symmetry.space_group_name_H-M   'P 1'
#
loop_
_entity.id
_entity.type
_entity.pdbx_description
1 polymer ?
#
loop_
_entity_poly.entity_id
_entity_poly.type
_entity_poly.pdbx_seq_one_letter_code
_entity_poly.pdbx_strand_id
1 'polypeptide(L)'
;MNWALISQIGSIIVAVVASVVTFLNNRSNNKTVKELELTKQKFAQENEKLKRNQAMQDFKNNLISNFLGDLASCLNQFGDINNLRQAQKSAGQVLPICNSEEKKLVNDTLSKIAKAGEYGADQNDFDTANESVLATLKAFNYDLKKQQ
;
A
#
# COMPACT_ATOMS: atom_id res chain seq x y z
N MET A 1 -4.53 -44.31 -69.62
CA MET A 1 -4.17 -43.50 -68.43
C MET A 1 -5.33 -42.56 -68.14
N ASN A 2 -6.07 -42.78 -67.05
CA ASN A 2 -7.34 -42.09 -66.80
C ASN A 2 -7.09 -40.75 -66.08
N TRP A 3 -6.74 -39.73 -66.88
CA TRP A 3 -6.37 -38.39 -66.42
C TRP A 3 -7.41 -37.71 -65.53
N ALA A 4 -8.70 -38.04 -65.70
CA ALA A 4 -9.79 -37.55 -64.85
C ALA A 4 -9.71 -38.08 -63.40
N LEU A 5 -9.28 -39.33 -63.23
CA LEU A 5 -9.16 -39.99 -61.93
C LEU A 5 -7.95 -39.46 -61.14
N ILE A 6 -6.85 -39.18 -61.85
CA ILE A 6 -5.65 -38.54 -61.30
C ILE A 6 -5.95 -37.10 -60.86
N SER A 7 -6.74 -36.35 -61.67
CA SER A 7 -7.18 -34.99 -61.34
C SER A 7 -8.08 -34.93 -60.10
N GLN A 8 -9.06 -35.84 -59.98
CA GLN A 8 -9.91 -35.93 -58.80
C GLN A 8 -9.11 -36.25 -57.52
N ILE A 9 -8.21 -37.24 -57.59
CA ILE A 9 -7.36 -37.60 -56.45
C ILE A 9 -6.47 -36.43 -56.03
N GLY A 10 -5.88 -35.71 -56.99
CA GLY A 10 -5.10 -34.50 -56.73
C GLY A 10 -5.89 -33.41 -56.01
N SER A 11 -7.13 -33.16 -56.44
CA SER A 11 -8.02 -32.15 -55.82
C SER A 11 -8.40 -32.49 -54.38
N ILE A 12 -8.65 -33.77 -54.09
CA ILE A 12 -8.99 -34.25 -52.75
C ILE A 12 -7.80 -34.09 -51.80
N ILE A 13 -6.59 -34.44 -52.26
CA ILE A 13 -5.37 -34.30 -51.46
C ILE A 13 -5.13 -32.83 -51.09
N VAL A 14 -5.27 -31.90 -52.04
CA VAL A 14 -5.10 -30.46 -51.78
C VAL A 14 -6.14 -29.94 -50.78
N ALA A 15 -7.41 -30.36 -50.91
CA ALA A 15 -8.46 -29.96 -49.97
C ALA A 15 -8.21 -30.48 -48.54
N VAL A 16 -7.75 -31.73 -48.41
CA VAL A 16 -7.38 -32.32 -47.11
C VAL A 16 -6.19 -31.57 -46.49
N VAL A 17 -5.14 -31.27 -47.26
CA VAL A 17 -3.99 -30.52 -46.75
C VAL A 17 -4.40 -29.11 -46.31
N ALA A 18 -5.20 -28.40 -47.10
CA ALA A 18 -5.67 -27.05 -46.77
C ALA A 18 -6.53 -27.03 -45.49
N SER A 19 -7.42 -28.01 -45.32
CA SER A 19 -8.26 -28.12 -44.11
C SER A 19 -7.43 -28.45 -42.87
N VAL A 20 -6.43 -29.33 -42.97
CA VAL A 20 -5.52 -29.65 -41.85
C VAL A 20 -4.69 -28.44 -41.45
N VAL A 21 -4.13 -27.70 -42.42
CA VAL A 21 -3.37 -26.47 -42.15
C VAL A 21 -4.25 -25.41 -41.49
N THR A 22 -5.48 -25.23 -41.98
CA THR A 22 -6.44 -24.29 -41.41
C THR A 22 -6.82 -24.65 -39.97
N PHE A 23 -7.05 -25.95 -39.70
CA PHE A 23 -7.36 -26.44 -38.37
C PHE A 23 -6.19 -26.23 -37.38
N LEU A 24 -4.95 -26.53 -37.81
CA LEU A 24 -3.76 -26.32 -36.99
C LEU A 24 -3.51 -24.84 -36.69
N ASN A 25 -3.67 -23.96 -37.69
CA ASN A 25 -3.56 -22.51 -37.50
C ASN A 25 -4.63 -21.98 -36.54
N ASN A 26 -5.88 -22.41 -36.69
CA ASN A 26 -6.97 -22.02 -35.78
C ASN A 26 -6.74 -22.51 -34.35
N ARG A 27 -6.22 -23.74 -34.18
CA ARG A 27 -5.90 -24.29 -32.86
C ARG A 27 -4.75 -23.55 -32.20
N SER A 28 -3.69 -23.22 -32.96
CA SER A 28 -2.56 -22.43 -32.48
C SER A 28 -3.01 -21.03 -32.06
N ASN A 29 -3.75 -20.34 -32.93
CA ASN A 29 -4.30 -19.01 -32.65
C ASN A 29 -5.21 -19.01 -31.40
N ASN A 30 -6.08 -20.02 -31.24
CA ASN A 30 -6.93 -20.15 -30.06
C ASN A 30 -6.12 -20.34 -28.76
N LYS A 31 -5.03 -21.12 -28.81
CA LYS A 31 -4.13 -21.26 -27.66
C LYS A 31 -3.45 -19.93 -27.31
N THR A 32 -2.91 -19.22 -28.31
CA THR A 32 -2.26 -17.92 -28.13
C THR A 32 -3.24 -16.87 -27.59
N VAL A 33 -4.48 -16.84 -28.09
CA VAL A 33 -5.54 -15.94 -27.60
C VAL A 33 -5.85 -16.23 -26.13
N LYS A 34 -6.02 -17.49 -25.74
CA LYS A 34 -6.25 -17.86 -24.33
C LYS A 34 -5.10 -17.49 -23.41
N GLU A 35 -3.85 -17.69 -23.85
CA GLU A 35 -2.67 -17.30 -23.09
C GLU A 35 -2.57 -15.77 -22.94
N LEU A 36 -2.92 -15.03 -23.99
CA LEU A 36 -2.98 -13.57 -23.94
C LEU A 36 -4.08 -13.07 -23.00
N GLU A 37 -5.27 -13.68 -23.02
CA GLU A 37 -6.37 -13.36 -22.12
C GLU A 37 -6.02 -13.65 -20.65
N LEU A 38 -5.42 -14.81 -20.38
CA LEU A 38 -4.90 -15.17 -19.05
C LEU A 38 -3.83 -14.17 -18.59
N THR A 39 -2.96 -13.72 -19.48
CA THR A 39 -1.92 -12.72 -19.17
C THR A 39 -2.54 -11.36 -18.87
N LYS A 40 -3.53 -10.92 -19.64
CA LYS A 40 -4.29 -9.69 -19.38
C LYS A 40 -5.02 -9.74 -18.04
N GLN A 41 -5.65 -10.87 -17.71
CA GLN A 41 -6.30 -11.06 -16.41
C GLN A 41 -5.30 -11.02 -15.25
N LYS A 42 -4.15 -11.71 -15.37
CA LYS A 42 -3.08 -11.66 -14.36
C LYS A 42 -2.56 -10.24 -14.17
N PHE A 43 -2.32 -9.51 -15.25
CA PHE A 43 -1.85 -8.13 -15.20
C PHE A 43 -2.89 -7.20 -14.55
N ALA A 44 -4.18 -7.35 -14.90
CA ALA A 44 -5.25 -6.60 -14.26
C ALA A 44 -5.33 -6.89 -12.75
N GLN A 45 -5.23 -8.15 -12.35
CA GLN A 45 -5.24 -8.55 -10.95
C GLN A 45 -4.04 -8.00 -10.16
N GLU A 46 -2.85 -8.00 -10.77
CA GLU A 46 -1.64 -7.45 -10.17
C GLU A 46 -1.74 -5.93 -10.03
N ASN A 47 -2.27 -5.24 -11.03
CA ASN A 47 -2.51 -3.80 -10.98
C ASN A 47 -3.52 -3.42 -9.89
N GLU A 48 -4.59 -4.20 -9.70
CA GLU A 48 -5.52 -4.00 -8.58
C GLU A 48 -4.88 -4.27 -7.22
N LYS A 49 -3.97 -5.24 -7.11
CA LYS A 49 -3.20 -5.46 -5.88
C LYS A 49 -2.29 -4.26 -5.58
N LEU A 50 -1.61 -3.73 -6.59
CA LEU A 50 -0.77 -2.53 -6.44
C LEU A 50 -1.58 -1.33 -5.97
N LYS A 51 -2.74 -1.07 -6.58
CA LYS A 51 -3.65 0.02 -6.15
C LYS A 51 -4.11 -0.15 -4.70
N ARG A 52 -4.46 -1.37 -4.29
CA ARG A 52 -4.83 -1.66 -2.89
C ARG A 52 -3.68 -1.45 -1.92
N ASN A 53 -2.48 -1.86 -2.29
CA ASN A 53 -1.29 -1.64 -1.48
C ASN A 53 -0.99 -0.14 -1.34
N GLN A 54 -1.10 0.63 -2.42
CA GLN A 54 -0.91 2.07 -2.39
C GLN A 54 -1.94 2.76 -1.51
N ALA A 55 -3.23 2.44 -1.67
CA ALA A 55 -4.29 2.96 -0.81
C ALA A 55 -4.07 2.64 0.68
N MET A 56 -3.53 1.45 0.98
CA MET A 56 -3.18 1.07 2.35
C MET A 56 -2.00 1.89 2.89
N GLN A 57 -0.99 2.19 2.07
CA GLN A 57 0.11 3.07 2.47
C GLN A 57 -0.36 4.50 2.67
N ASP A 58 -1.19 5.04 1.77
CA ASP A 58 -1.76 6.38 1.91
C ASP A 58 -2.60 6.50 3.18
N PHE A 59 -3.39 5.47 3.50
CA PHE A 59 -4.14 5.40 4.74
C PHE A 59 -3.22 5.45 5.98
N LYS A 60 -2.15 4.66 6.00
CA LYS A 60 -1.16 4.69 7.10
C LYS A 60 -0.49 6.07 7.22
N ASN A 61 -0.08 6.65 6.11
CA ASN A 61 0.58 7.96 6.08
C ASN A 61 -0.35 9.06 6.61
N ASN A 62 -1.64 9.00 6.28
CA ASN A 62 -2.63 9.93 6.82
C ASN A 62 -2.79 9.78 8.35
N LEU A 63 -2.83 8.56 8.87
CA LEU A 63 -2.90 8.32 10.33
C LEU A 63 -1.68 8.87 11.05
N ILE A 64 -0.49 8.60 10.51
CA ILE A 64 0.78 9.12 11.05
C ILE A 64 0.75 10.66 10.98
N SER A 65 0.43 11.25 9.82
CA SER A 65 0.43 12.69 9.66
C SER A 65 -0.55 13.41 10.61
N ASN A 66 -1.73 12.84 10.82
CA ASN A 66 -2.70 13.39 11.79
C ASN A 66 -2.12 13.36 13.21
N PHE A 67 -1.54 12.23 13.62
CA PHE A 67 -0.91 12.10 14.93
C PHE A 67 0.25 13.09 15.13
N LEU A 68 1.10 13.28 14.13
CA LEU A 68 2.19 14.26 14.19
C LEU A 68 1.66 15.70 14.28
N GLY A 69 0.57 16.02 13.56
CA GLY A 69 -0.09 17.32 13.64
C GLY A 69 -0.67 17.60 15.02
N ASP A 70 -1.30 16.60 15.65
CA ASP A 70 -1.84 16.73 17.00
C ASP A 70 -0.73 16.88 18.05
N LEU A 71 0.38 16.14 17.92
CA LEU A 71 1.56 16.31 18.77
C LEU A 71 2.19 17.71 18.64
N ALA A 72 2.29 18.24 17.42
CA ALA A 72 2.76 19.60 17.19
C ALA A 72 1.82 20.65 17.82
N SER A 73 0.52 20.38 17.87
CA SER A 73 -0.45 21.24 18.56
C SER A 73 -0.23 21.24 20.07
N CYS A 74 0.08 20.08 20.67
CA CYS A 74 0.47 19.99 22.08
C CYS A 74 1.75 20.79 22.39
N LEU A 75 2.73 20.83 21.48
CA LEU A 75 3.95 21.63 21.64
C LEU A 75 3.67 23.14 21.71
N ASN A 76 2.75 23.61 20.86
CA ASN A 76 2.44 25.04 20.78
C ASN A 76 1.61 25.52 21.98
N GLN A 77 0.88 24.62 22.64
CA GLN A 77 -0.05 24.93 23.73
C GLN A 77 -0.03 23.83 24.79
N PHE A 78 1.09 23.75 25.53
CA PHE A 78 1.19 22.84 26.66
C PHE A 78 0.12 23.14 27.72
N GLY A 79 -0.47 22.07 28.27
CA GLY A 79 -1.54 22.16 29.27
C GLY A 79 -2.95 22.30 28.69
N ASP A 80 -3.13 22.45 27.38
CA ASP A 80 -4.46 22.36 26.77
C ASP A 80 -4.93 20.89 26.71
N ILE A 81 -5.92 20.59 27.56
CA ILE A 81 -6.52 19.27 27.67
C ILE A 81 -7.17 18.79 26.37
N ASN A 82 -7.65 19.70 25.52
CA ASN A 82 -8.26 19.35 24.24
C ASN A 82 -7.20 18.85 23.26
N ASN A 83 -6.05 19.54 23.19
CA ASN A 83 -4.92 19.13 22.36
C ASN A 83 -4.38 17.76 22.81
N LEU A 84 -4.23 17.57 24.13
CA LEU A 84 -3.81 16.27 24.68
C LEU A 84 -4.81 15.16 24.36
N ARG A 85 -6.12 15.40 24.53
CA ARG A 85 -7.17 14.42 24.20
C ARG A 85 -7.17 14.08 22.71
N GLN A 86 -6.93 15.06 21.85
CA GLN A 86 -6.86 14.86 20.41
C GLN A 86 -5.63 14.01 20.04
N ALA A 87 -4.46 14.33 20.60
CA ALA A 87 -3.24 13.54 20.43
C ALA A 87 -3.37 12.10 20.96
N GLN A 88 -4.09 11.89 22.08
CA GLN A 88 -4.39 10.55 22.59
C GLN A 88 -5.30 9.77 21.63
N LYS A 89 -6.29 10.45 21.03
CA LYS A 89 -7.20 9.83 20.05
C LYS A 89 -6.46 9.40 18.79
N SER A 90 -5.64 10.27 18.20
CA SER A 90 -4.85 9.93 17.01
C SER A 90 -3.75 8.92 17.31
N ALA A 91 -3.15 8.95 18.50
CA ALA A 91 -2.26 7.88 18.97
C ALA A 91 -2.98 6.52 19.00
N GLY A 92 -4.21 6.45 19.51
CA GLY A 92 -5.01 5.22 19.49
C GLY A 92 -5.24 4.66 18.08
N GLN A 93 -5.25 5.53 17.06
CA GLN A 93 -5.36 5.13 15.66
C GLN A 93 -4.03 4.69 15.04
N VAL A 94 -2.91 5.27 15.48
CA VAL A 94 -1.57 4.97 14.93
C VAL A 94 -0.91 3.75 15.61
N LEU A 95 -1.18 3.52 16.90
CA LEU A 95 -0.58 2.43 17.67
C LEU A 95 -0.71 1.04 17.01
N PRO A 96 -1.83 0.64 16.38
CA PRO A 96 -1.93 -0.67 15.72
C PRO A 96 -0.97 -0.87 14.55
N ILE A 97 -0.56 0.21 13.88
CA ILE A 97 0.33 0.16 12.71
C ILE A 97 1.81 0.37 13.07
N CYS A 98 2.09 0.80 14.30
CA CYS A 98 3.44 1.01 14.80
C CYS A 98 4.18 -0.29 15.14
N ASN A 99 5.49 -0.27 14.93
CA ASN A 99 6.42 -1.25 15.47
C ASN A 99 6.60 -1.08 16.99
N SER A 100 7.31 -2.01 17.65
CA SER A 100 7.46 -2.01 19.11
C SER A 100 8.19 -0.77 19.65
N GLU A 101 9.17 -0.24 18.92
CA GLU A 101 9.92 0.95 19.32
C GLU A 101 9.06 2.22 19.18
N GLU A 102 8.37 2.37 18.05
CA GLU A 102 7.41 3.45 17.81
C GLU A 102 6.30 3.46 18.86
N LYS A 103 5.73 2.31 19.21
CA LYS A 103 4.70 2.20 20.26
C LYS A 103 5.22 2.70 21.61
N LYS A 104 6.44 2.29 21.97
CA LYS A 104 7.08 2.74 23.22
C LYS A 104 7.25 4.26 23.19
N LEU A 105 7.71 4.80 22.06
CA LEU A 105 7.93 6.23 21.86
C LEU A 105 6.63 7.04 21.96
N VAL A 106 5.56 6.59 21.30
CA VAL A 106 4.22 7.22 21.36
C VAL A 106 3.71 7.25 22.80
N ASN A 107 3.77 6.13 23.50
CA ASN A 107 3.29 6.03 24.88
C ASN A 107 4.12 6.90 25.84
N ASP A 108 5.45 6.88 25.69
CA ASP A 108 6.36 7.68 26.52
C ASP A 108 6.14 9.18 26.31
N THR A 109 5.97 9.61 25.06
CA THR A 109 5.66 11.00 24.71
C THR A 109 4.33 11.46 25.27
N LEU A 110 3.26 10.67 25.11
CA LEU A 110 1.97 11.04 25.69
C LEU A 110 2.01 11.12 27.22
N SER A 111 2.74 10.22 27.88
CA SER A 111 2.93 10.24 29.34
C SER A 111 3.62 11.52 29.80
N LYS A 112 4.70 11.92 29.11
CA LYS A 112 5.45 13.14 29.43
C LYS A 112 4.64 14.41 29.15
N ILE A 113 3.89 14.47 28.06
CA ILE A 113 2.97 15.61 27.79
C ILE A 113 1.89 15.68 28.87
N ALA A 114 1.33 14.54 29.28
CA ALA A 114 0.32 14.51 30.33
C ALA A 114 0.90 15.06 31.65
N LYS A 115 2.10 14.61 32.03
CA LYS A 115 2.80 15.11 33.23
C LYS A 115 3.08 16.61 33.15
N ALA A 116 3.55 17.10 32.01
CA ALA A 116 3.76 18.54 31.79
C ALA A 116 2.45 19.35 31.82
N GLY A 117 1.29 18.71 31.64
CA GLY A 117 -0.02 19.34 31.77
C GLY A 117 -0.60 19.32 33.19
N GLU A 118 0.06 18.68 34.16
CA GLU A 118 -0.43 18.60 35.54
C GLU A 118 -0.18 19.88 36.35
N TYR A 119 -1.03 20.12 37.35
CA TYR A 119 -0.86 21.24 38.26
C TYR A 119 0.42 21.06 39.10
N GLY A 120 1.37 21.99 38.96
CA GLY A 120 2.67 21.93 39.63
C GLY A 120 3.81 21.37 38.78
N ALA A 121 3.57 21.14 37.47
CA ALA A 121 4.65 20.83 36.52
C ALA A 121 5.71 21.93 36.51
N ASP A 122 6.98 21.53 36.44
CA ASP A 122 8.12 22.43 36.39
C ASP A 122 8.71 22.52 34.97
N GLN A 123 9.66 23.44 34.79
CA GLN A 123 10.33 23.64 33.49
C GLN A 123 10.95 22.34 32.94
N ASN A 124 11.46 21.48 33.82
CA ASN A 124 12.08 20.22 33.41
C ASN A 124 11.04 19.23 32.86
N ASP A 125 9.83 19.21 33.40
CA ASP A 125 8.72 18.42 32.83
C ASP A 125 8.35 18.90 31.43
N PHE A 126 8.29 20.22 31.20
CA PHE A 126 8.03 20.79 29.87
C PHE A 126 9.18 20.47 28.89
N ASP A 127 10.43 20.63 29.31
CA ASP A 127 11.61 20.34 28.48
C ASP A 127 11.65 18.86 28.09
N THR A 128 11.42 17.97 29.06
CA THR A 128 11.39 16.51 28.83
C THR A 128 10.24 16.10 27.90
N ALA A 129 9.08 16.73 28.02
CA ALA A 129 7.96 16.50 27.11
C ALA A 129 8.28 16.99 25.69
N ASN A 130 8.86 18.19 25.56
CA ASN A 130 9.24 18.77 24.29
C ASN A 130 10.29 17.91 23.55
N GLU A 131 11.33 17.47 24.25
CA GLU A 131 12.32 16.53 23.72
C GLU A 131 11.68 15.22 23.22
N SER A 132 10.73 14.67 23.99
CA SER A 132 10.03 13.45 23.63
C SER A 132 9.16 13.62 22.38
N VAL A 133 8.47 14.76 22.26
CA VAL A 133 7.71 15.07 21.04
C VAL A 133 8.64 15.21 19.85
N LEU A 134 9.76 15.94 19.96
CA LEU A 134 10.72 16.09 18.87
C LEU A 134 11.32 14.74 18.44
N ALA A 135 11.65 13.87 19.40
CA ALA A 135 12.11 12.51 19.12
C ALA A 135 11.04 11.69 18.37
N THR A 136 9.77 11.83 18.78
CA THR A 136 8.62 11.17 18.12
C THR A 136 8.42 11.69 16.71
N LEU A 137 8.41 13.01 16.53
CA LEU A 137 8.32 13.64 15.23
C LEU A 137 9.45 13.15 14.31
N LYS A 138 10.68 13.07 14.81
CA LYS A 138 11.82 12.62 14.03
C LYS A 138 11.71 11.15 13.62
N ALA A 139 11.29 10.26 14.52
CA ALA A 139 11.15 8.83 14.24
C ALA A 139 10.13 8.60 13.11
N PHE A 140 8.92 9.16 13.25
CA PHE A 140 7.86 8.97 12.26
C PHE A 140 8.09 9.72 10.95
N ASN A 141 8.70 10.92 10.99
CA ASN A 141 8.99 11.69 9.77
C ASN A 141 10.15 11.07 8.97
N TYR A 142 11.07 10.37 9.63
CA TYR A 142 12.09 9.55 8.96
C TYR A 142 11.46 8.34 8.26
N ASP A 143 10.46 7.70 8.86
CA ASP A 143 9.76 6.58 8.25
C ASP A 143 8.86 7.00 7.08
N LEU A 144 8.27 8.21 7.11
CA LEU A 144 7.58 8.79 5.94
C LEU A 144 8.52 9.01 4.74
N LYS A 145 9.75 9.46 4.99
CA LYS A 145 10.76 9.71 3.92
C LYS A 145 11.36 8.44 3.32
N LYS A 146 11.37 7.32 4.04
CA LYS A 146 11.81 6.02 3.50
C LYS A 146 10.79 5.38 2.55
N GLN A 147 9.54 5.83 2.58
CA GLN A 147 8.44 5.25 1.82
C GLN A 147 8.15 5.99 0.51
N GLN A 148 8.84 7.12 0.25
CA GLN A 148 8.82 7.89 -1.00
C GLN A 148 10.01 7.52 -1.89
#